data_AF-A0A0T6AYA1-F1
#
_entry.id   AF-A0A0T6AYA1-F1
#
_cell.length_a   1.000
_cell.length_b   1.000
_cell.length_c   1.000
_cell.angle_alpha   90.00
_cell.angle_beta   90.00
_cell.angle_gamma   90.00
#
_symmetry.space_group_name_H-M   'P 1'
#
loop_
_entity.id
_entity.type
_entity.pdbx_description
1 polymer ?
#
loop_
_entity_poly.entity_id
_entity_poly.type
_entity_poly.pdbx_seq_one_letter_code
_entity_poly.pdbx_strand_id
1 'polypeptide(L)'
;AECKAMKDMDKFDCYPEDGANEQKCNSRGCCWLATKLKRNHDRDIRVPLNTPYCFYPASYPTYKYVNASETAFGSIIFLKRNYQSPYPNDAETLKMVVKYETQDRLHIKITNPLQNRYESPYPEVPIVDKADKNLNYEFIMDERKTGFKILRKSDNTTIFDTTGLRN
;
A
#
# COMPACT_ATOMS: atom_id res chain seq x y z
N ALA A 1 21.06 8.00 5.51
CA ALA A 1 21.72 7.11 4.54
C ALA A 1 20.70 6.47 3.57
N GLU A 2 19.56 6.03 4.10
CA GLU A 2 18.45 5.41 3.35
C GLU A 2 18.02 6.11 2.06
N CYS A 3 17.82 7.43 2.10
CA CYS A 3 17.42 8.19 0.90
C CYS A 3 18.36 8.03 -0.29
N LYS A 4 19.66 7.76 -0.08
CA LYS A 4 20.65 7.67 -1.18
C LYS A 4 20.80 6.25 -1.75
N ALA A 5 20.15 5.25 -1.15
CA ALA A 5 20.33 3.84 -1.51
C ALA A 5 19.22 3.28 -2.44
N MET A 6 18.11 4.00 -2.59
CA MET A 6 16.95 3.54 -3.37
C MET A 6 17.12 3.78 -4.87
N LYS A 7 16.90 2.73 -5.68
CA LYS A 7 16.91 2.83 -7.15
C LYS A 7 15.72 3.65 -7.61
N ASP A 8 15.86 4.36 -8.72
CA ASP A 8 14.80 5.21 -9.26
C ASP A 8 13.47 4.47 -9.50
N MET A 9 13.53 3.20 -9.93
CA MET A 9 12.35 2.35 -10.17
C MET A 9 11.61 1.90 -8.91
N ASP A 10 12.26 1.97 -7.75
CA ASP A 10 11.68 1.56 -6.46
C ASP A 10 11.10 2.75 -5.68
N LYS A 11 11.22 3.98 -6.22
CA LYS A 11 10.75 5.20 -5.57
C LYS A 11 9.24 5.38 -5.75
N PHE A 12 8.53 5.43 -4.63
CA PHE A 12 7.12 5.79 -4.58
C PHE A 12 6.97 7.27 -4.20
N ASP A 13 6.18 8.00 -4.98
CA ASP A 13 5.97 9.44 -4.80
C ASP A 13 5.30 9.76 -3.45
N CYS A 14 5.96 10.60 -2.64
CA CYS A 14 5.46 11.07 -1.35
C CYS A 14 4.82 12.47 -1.42
N TYR A 15 4.95 13.14 -2.56
CA TYR A 15 4.33 14.44 -2.80
C TYR A 15 3.65 14.42 -4.18
N PRO A 16 2.54 13.67 -4.31
CA PRO A 16 1.83 13.56 -5.58
C PRO A 16 1.03 14.82 -5.95
N GLU A 17 0.87 15.78 -5.02
CA GLU A 17 0.24 17.06 -5.32
C GLU A 17 1.23 18.05 -5.97
N ASP A 18 0.71 19.17 -6.49
CA ASP A 18 1.56 20.17 -7.11
C ASP A 18 2.44 20.92 -6.10
N GLY A 19 3.62 21.35 -6.59
CA GLY A 19 4.52 22.24 -5.84
C GLY A 19 5.41 21.54 -4.82
N ALA A 20 5.79 20.29 -5.10
CA ALA A 20 6.83 19.57 -4.37
C ALA A 20 8.16 20.36 -4.38
N ASN A 21 8.77 20.51 -3.22
CA ASN A 21 10.12 21.04 -3.06
C ASN A 21 10.82 20.32 -1.88
N GLU A 22 12.12 20.53 -1.74
CA GLU A 22 12.92 19.86 -0.70
C GLU A 22 12.37 20.08 0.71
N GLN A 23 12.06 21.33 1.06
CA GLN A 23 11.57 21.68 2.40
C GLN A 23 10.24 20.99 2.70
N LYS A 24 9.27 21.07 1.77
CA LYS A 24 7.96 20.44 1.93
C LYS A 24 8.08 18.92 1.98
N CYS A 25 8.91 18.32 1.12
CA CYS A 25 9.16 16.88 1.13
C CYS A 25 9.69 16.40 2.48
N ASN A 26 10.74 17.07 2.98
CA ASN A 26 11.35 16.72 4.25
C ASN A 26 10.37 16.93 5.42
N SER A 27 9.49 17.93 5.36
CA SER A 27 8.45 18.15 6.38
C SER A 27 7.43 17.00 6.47
N ARG A 28 7.25 16.22 5.39
CA ARG A 28 6.43 14.99 5.39
C ARG A 28 7.18 13.77 5.93
N GLY A 29 8.45 13.90 6.31
CA GLY A 29 9.33 12.80 6.70
C GLY A 29 9.85 11.99 5.51
N CYS A 30 9.83 12.58 4.30
CA CYS A 30 10.20 11.90 3.06
C CYS A 30 11.60 12.27 2.58
N CYS A 31 12.08 11.53 1.57
CA CYS A 31 13.37 11.72 0.96
C CYS A 31 13.29 12.65 -0.25
N TRP A 32 14.14 13.68 -0.29
CA TRP A 32 14.32 14.51 -1.48
C TRP A 32 15.61 14.16 -2.22
N LEU A 33 15.51 13.76 -3.49
CA LEU A 33 16.64 13.66 -4.41
C LEU A 33 16.24 14.18 -5.79
N ALA A 34 16.73 15.36 -6.14
CA ALA A 34 16.63 15.84 -7.52
C ALA A 34 17.41 14.91 -8.45
N THR A 35 16.73 14.28 -9.42
CA THR A 35 17.46 13.57 -10.47
C THR A 35 18.24 14.61 -11.26
N LYS A 36 19.53 14.33 -11.52
CA LYS A 36 20.31 15.18 -12.43
C LYS A 36 19.65 15.05 -13.80
N LEU A 37 18.85 16.05 -14.18
CA LEU A 37 18.37 16.19 -15.55
C LEU A 37 19.61 16.07 -16.46
N LYS A 38 19.64 15.04 -17.32
CA LYS A 38 20.48 15.15 -18.51
C LYS A 38 19.98 16.41 -19.21
N ARG A 39 20.81 17.45 -19.23
CA ARG A 39 20.51 18.76 -19.80
C ARG A 39 20.22 18.58 -21.29
N ASN A 40 18.98 18.26 -21.64
CA ASN A 40 18.45 18.58 -22.94
C ASN A 40 17.82 19.95 -22.84
N HIS A 41 18.08 20.71 -23.89
CA HIS A 41 18.23 22.16 -23.89
C HIS A 41 16.87 22.87 -23.96
N ASP A 42 15.94 22.57 -23.06
CA ASP A 42 14.61 23.21 -23.06
C ASP A 42 14.25 23.81 -21.70
N ARG A 43 13.77 25.06 -21.73
CA ARG A 43 13.62 25.95 -20.57
C ARG A 43 12.39 25.67 -19.70
N ASP A 44 11.90 24.44 -19.71
CA ASP A 44 10.81 23.99 -18.85
C ASP A 44 11.40 23.01 -17.83
N ILE A 45 11.65 23.49 -16.61
CA ILE A 45 12.07 22.68 -15.47
C ILE A 45 10.88 21.79 -15.07
N ARG A 46 10.66 20.72 -15.82
CA ARG A 46 9.68 19.69 -15.49
C ARG A 46 10.43 18.51 -14.88
N VAL A 47 9.98 18.10 -13.68
CA VAL A 47 10.39 16.84 -13.06
C VAL A 47 10.15 15.73 -14.10
N PRO A 48 11.15 14.90 -14.45
CA PRO A 48 10.91 13.78 -15.34
C PRO A 48 9.78 12.95 -14.76
N LEU A 49 8.67 12.82 -15.50
CA LEU A 49 7.44 12.16 -15.05
C LEU A 49 7.65 10.74 -14.50
N ASN A 50 8.78 10.11 -14.82
CA ASN A 50 9.06 8.72 -14.47
C ASN A 50 9.83 8.54 -13.16
N THR A 51 10.24 9.59 -12.43
CA THR A 51 10.94 9.41 -11.15
C THR A 51 10.68 10.57 -10.18
N PRO A 52 10.00 10.32 -9.04
CA PRO A 52 9.67 11.37 -8.09
C PRO A 52 10.94 11.88 -7.37
N TYR A 53 11.05 13.19 -7.22
CA TYR A 53 12.13 13.81 -6.43
C TYR A 53 11.84 13.65 -4.95
N CYS A 54 10.57 13.71 -4.56
CA CYS A 54 10.11 13.43 -3.21
C CYS A 54 9.54 12.02 -3.13
N PHE A 55 10.17 11.13 -2.37
CA PHE A 55 9.72 9.73 -2.27
C PHE A 55 9.75 9.21 -0.85
N TYR A 56 8.94 8.18 -0.60
CA TYR A 56 8.89 7.53 0.71
C TYR A 56 10.21 6.80 1.01
N PRO A 57 10.87 7.02 2.17
CA PRO A 57 11.92 6.13 2.65
C PRO A 57 11.35 4.73 2.93
N ALA A 58 12.18 3.70 2.94
CA ALA A 58 11.73 2.34 3.26
C ALA A 58 11.25 2.17 4.72
N SER A 59 11.75 3.03 5.61
CA SER A 59 11.39 3.15 7.02
C SER A 59 10.17 4.04 7.26
N TYR A 60 9.50 4.53 6.20
CA TYR A 60 8.35 5.42 6.36
C TYR A 60 7.27 4.75 7.23
N PRO A 61 6.73 5.44 8.24
CA PRO A 61 5.70 4.87 9.10
C PRO A 61 4.48 4.40 8.30
N THR A 62 3.98 3.22 8.63
CA THR A 62 2.76 2.64 8.04
C THR A 62 1.81 2.20 9.15
N TYR A 63 0.64 1.68 8.76
CA TYR A 63 -0.22 0.97 9.70
C TYR A 63 0.52 -0.25 10.27
N LYS A 64 0.05 -0.78 11.40
CA LYS A 64 0.54 -2.01 12.02
C LYS A 64 -0.62 -2.94 12.33
N TYR A 65 -0.38 -4.24 12.26
CA TYR A 65 -1.36 -5.23 12.69
C TYR A 65 -1.62 -5.12 14.19
N VAL A 66 -2.89 -5.13 14.58
CA VAL A 66 -3.32 -5.14 15.99
C VAL A 66 -3.82 -6.52 16.38
N ASN A 67 -4.74 -7.07 15.58
CA ASN A 67 -5.24 -8.41 15.74
C ASN A 67 -5.65 -8.99 14.40
N ALA A 68 -5.55 -10.31 14.30
CA ALA A 68 -6.06 -11.10 13.19
C ALA A 68 -6.88 -12.25 13.76
N SER A 69 -8.03 -12.52 13.16
CA SER A 69 -8.92 -13.62 13.53
C SER A 69 -9.41 -14.32 12.28
N GLU A 70 -9.37 -15.65 12.31
CA GLU A 70 -9.97 -16.46 11.26
C GLU A 70 -11.49 -16.50 11.39
N THR A 71 -12.18 -16.62 10.26
CA THR A 71 -13.63 -16.75 10.16
C THR A 71 -13.97 -17.89 9.22
N ALA A 72 -15.25 -18.30 9.18
CA ALA A 72 -15.70 -19.34 8.27
C ALA A 72 -15.44 -19.00 6.78
N PHE A 73 -15.42 -17.71 6.42
CA PHE A 73 -15.20 -17.23 5.06
C PHE A 73 -13.76 -16.76 4.76
N GLY A 74 -12.91 -16.65 5.78
CA GLY A 74 -11.53 -16.21 5.63
C GLY A 74 -10.96 -15.58 6.88
N SER A 75 -10.69 -14.27 6.86
CA SER A 75 -10.05 -13.59 7.98
C SER A 75 -10.53 -12.14 8.15
N ILE A 76 -10.54 -11.68 9.39
CA ILE A 76 -10.73 -10.28 9.76
C ILE A 76 -9.46 -9.82 10.48
N ILE A 77 -8.87 -8.74 9.99
CA ILE A 77 -7.62 -8.18 10.48
C ILE A 77 -7.83 -6.71 10.78
N PHE A 78 -7.41 -6.24 11.95
CA PHE A 78 -7.41 -4.82 12.26
C PHE A 78 -6.00 -4.26 12.17
N LEU A 79 -5.92 -3.08 11.58
CA LEU A 79 -4.69 -2.32 11.47
C LEU A 79 -4.84 -1.00 12.20
N LYS A 80 -3.80 -0.57 12.88
CA LYS A 80 -3.75 0.71 13.58
C LYS A 80 -2.54 1.51 13.18
N ARG A 81 -2.75 2.81 13.06
CA ARG A 81 -1.71 3.77 12.72
C ARG A 81 -1.38 4.64 13.92
N ASN A 82 -0.08 4.76 14.20
CA ASN A 82 0.45 5.52 15.33
C ASN A 82 1.30 6.72 14.88
N TYR A 83 0.95 7.35 13.75
CA TYR A 83 1.61 8.56 13.26
C TYR A 83 0.61 9.44 12.51
N GLN A 84 0.88 10.73 12.40
CA GLN A 84 0.09 11.69 11.62
C GLN A 84 0.69 11.86 10.21
N SER A 85 -0.14 11.85 9.17
CA SER A 85 0.30 11.84 7.79
C SER A 85 0.23 13.27 7.28
N PRO A 86 0.86 13.55 6.12
CA PRO A 86 0.60 14.79 5.40
C PRO A 86 -0.86 15.05 5.02
N TYR A 87 -1.74 14.04 5.09
CA TYR A 87 -3.14 14.15 4.66
C TYR A 87 -4.09 14.40 5.84
N PRO A 88 -5.16 15.19 5.63
CA PRO A 88 -6.15 15.42 6.67
C PRO A 88 -7.04 14.19 6.88
N ASN A 89 -7.68 14.13 8.06
CA ASN A 89 -8.73 13.14 8.39
C ASN A 89 -8.28 11.68 8.26
N ASP A 90 -7.09 11.39 8.78
CA ASP A 90 -6.57 10.03 8.88
C ASP A 90 -7.50 9.10 9.68
N ALA A 91 -7.81 7.93 9.11
CA ALA A 91 -8.51 6.88 9.84
C ALA A 91 -7.52 6.09 10.70
N GLU A 92 -7.50 6.33 12.01
CA GLU A 92 -6.52 5.71 12.93
C GLU A 92 -6.59 4.18 12.93
N THR A 93 -7.80 3.63 12.89
CA THR A 93 -8.05 2.19 12.86
C THR A 93 -8.71 1.80 11.54
N LEU A 94 -8.23 0.72 10.94
CA LEU A 94 -8.77 0.10 9.74
C LEU A 94 -9.15 -1.36 10.03
N LYS A 95 -10.19 -1.84 9.36
CA LYS A 95 -10.61 -3.24 9.35
C LYS A 95 -10.43 -3.78 7.94
N MET A 96 -9.56 -4.76 7.80
CA MET A 96 -9.38 -5.55 6.59
C MET A 96 -10.16 -6.85 6.70
N VAL A 97 -11.01 -7.13 5.72
CA VAL A 97 -11.77 -8.38 5.60
C VAL A 97 -11.25 -9.10 4.37
N VAL A 98 -10.77 -10.32 4.58
CA VAL A 98 -10.25 -11.22 3.54
C VAL A 98 -11.26 -12.34 3.36
N LYS A 99 -11.84 -12.46 2.17
CA LYS A 99 -12.81 -13.49 1.82
C LYS A 99 -12.24 -14.40 0.75
N TYR A 100 -12.22 -15.70 1.05
CA TYR A 100 -11.82 -16.74 0.11
C TYR A 100 -13.05 -17.19 -0.70
N GLU A 101 -13.44 -16.37 -1.68
CA GLU A 101 -14.75 -16.51 -2.33
C GLU A 101 -14.87 -17.75 -3.21
N THR A 102 -13.85 -18.04 -4.02
CA THR A 102 -13.79 -19.22 -4.88
C THR A 102 -12.35 -19.68 -5.05
N GLN A 103 -12.15 -20.85 -5.66
CA GLN A 103 -10.83 -21.35 -6.09
C GLN A 103 -9.92 -20.27 -6.75
N ASP A 104 -10.48 -19.36 -7.54
CA ASP A 104 -9.74 -18.36 -8.33
C ASP A 104 -10.06 -16.90 -7.97
N ARG A 105 -10.88 -16.65 -6.95
CA ARG A 105 -11.31 -15.29 -6.57
C ARG A 105 -11.11 -15.02 -5.09
N LEU A 106 -10.09 -14.20 -4.81
CA LEU A 106 -9.87 -13.58 -3.51
C LEU A 106 -10.50 -12.19 -3.48
N HIS A 107 -11.20 -11.86 -2.40
CA HIS A 107 -11.70 -10.50 -2.18
C HIS A 107 -11.16 -9.96 -0.86
N ILE A 108 -10.48 -8.81 -0.94
CA ILE A 108 -9.94 -8.09 0.20
C ILE A 108 -10.60 -6.72 0.23
N LYS A 109 -11.14 -6.35 1.38
CA LYS A 109 -11.78 -5.05 1.60
C LYS A 109 -11.23 -4.40 2.85
N ILE A 110 -10.80 -3.14 2.74
CA ILE A 110 -10.31 -2.34 3.87
C ILE A 110 -11.32 -1.22 4.13
N THR A 111 -11.84 -1.14 5.35
CA THR A 111 -12.82 -0.13 5.77
C THR A 111 -12.39 0.57 7.04
N ASN A 112 -13.01 1.73 7.31
CA ASN A 112 -12.98 2.35 8.63
C ASN A 112 -14.11 1.71 9.48
N PRO A 113 -13.80 1.01 10.59
CA PRO A 113 -14.81 0.38 11.43
C PRO A 113 -15.60 1.37 12.30
N LEU A 114 -15.11 2.60 12.47
CA LEU A 114 -15.74 3.64 13.30
C LEU A 114 -16.63 4.59 12.48
N GLN A 115 -16.48 4.60 11.16
CA GLN A 115 -17.24 5.48 10.28
C GLN A 115 -17.51 4.78 8.95
N ASN A 116 -18.80 4.60 8.64
CA ASN A 116 -19.21 4.11 7.32
C ASN A 116 -18.77 5.11 6.25
N ARG A 117 -18.07 4.60 5.24
CA ARG A 117 -17.67 5.35 4.05
C ARG A 117 -18.54 4.90 2.87
N TYR A 118 -18.57 5.71 1.82
CA TYR A 118 -19.27 5.35 0.60
C TYR A 118 -18.77 4.01 0.04
N GLU A 119 -19.70 3.16 -0.35
CA GLU A 119 -19.45 1.92 -1.07
C GLU A 119 -20.24 1.96 -2.37
N SER A 120 -19.60 1.61 -3.48
CA SER A 120 -20.29 1.52 -4.76
C SER A 120 -21.37 0.43 -4.67
N PRO A 121 -22.62 0.72 -5.07
CA PRO A 121 -23.66 -0.30 -5.13
C PRO A 121 -23.44 -1.31 -6.26
N TYR A 122 -22.50 -1.03 -7.18
CA TYR A 122 -22.23 -1.87 -8.35
C TYR A 122 -20.73 -2.11 -8.60
N PRO A 123 -20.36 -3.26 -9.19
CA PRO A 123 -21.24 -4.43 -9.37
C PRO A 123 -21.59 -5.07 -8.02
N GLU A 124 -22.68 -5.83 -7.97
CA GLU A 124 -23.00 -6.63 -6.79
C GLU A 124 -21.87 -7.63 -6.52
N VAL A 125 -21.40 -7.67 -5.27
CA VAL A 125 -20.36 -8.59 -4.85
C VAL A 125 -21.04 -9.78 -4.16
N PRO A 126 -20.68 -11.03 -4.52
CA PRO A 126 -21.28 -12.20 -3.92
C PRO A 126 -21.07 -12.24 -2.40
N ILE A 127 -22.13 -12.65 -1.71
CA ILE A 127 -22.08 -12.89 -0.27
C ILE A 127 -21.48 -14.28 -0.06
N VAL A 128 -20.42 -14.34 0.73
CA VAL A 128 -19.67 -15.56 1.03
C VAL A 128 -19.68 -15.78 2.53
N ASP A 129 -20.38 -16.82 2.96
CA ASP A 129 -20.47 -17.24 4.37
C ASP A 129 -19.44 -18.32 4.71
N LYS A 130 -18.86 -18.98 3.71
CA LYS A 130 -17.86 -20.04 3.87
C LYS A 130 -16.79 -19.98 2.79
N ALA A 131 -15.54 -20.20 3.20
CA ALA A 131 -14.38 -20.23 2.33
C ALA A 131 -14.40 -21.44 1.40
N ASP A 132 -13.95 -21.23 0.16
CA ASP A 132 -13.61 -22.34 -0.74
C ASP A 132 -12.40 -23.12 -0.18
N LYS A 133 -12.44 -24.45 -0.33
CA LYS A 133 -11.40 -25.36 0.18
C LYS A 133 -10.25 -25.54 -0.81
N ASN A 134 -10.47 -25.31 -2.11
CA ASN A 134 -9.54 -25.63 -3.18
C ASN A 134 -8.98 -24.36 -3.82
N LEU A 135 -8.35 -23.50 -3.02
CA LEU A 135 -7.80 -22.22 -3.50
C LEU A 135 -6.54 -22.42 -4.37
N ASN A 136 -6.48 -21.76 -5.52
CA ASN A 136 -5.30 -21.70 -6.41
C ASN A 136 -4.29 -20.62 -6.00
N TYR A 137 -4.61 -19.85 -4.97
CA TYR A 137 -3.79 -18.77 -4.46
C TYR A 137 -3.62 -18.88 -2.94
N GLU A 138 -2.61 -18.17 -2.43
CA GLU A 138 -2.29 -18.07 -1.01
C GLU A 138 -2.19 -16.60 -0.61
N PHE A 139 -2.88 -16.23 0.47
CA PHE A 139 -2.80 -14.89 1.07
C PHE A 139 -1.76 -14.92 2.19
N ILE A 140 -0.72 -14.09 2.07
CA ILE A 140 0.40 -14.06 3.01
C ILE A 140 0.45 -12.71 3.71
N MET A 141 0.57 -12.74 5.03
CA MET A 141 0.92 -11.59 5.84
C MET A 141 2.22 -11.84 6.60
N ASP A 142 3.01 -10.78 6.76
CA ASP A 142 4.18 -10.76 7.63
C ASP A 142 3.88 -9.86 8.83
N GLU A 143 3.80 -10.44 10.03
CA GLU A 143 3.54 -9.67 11.26
C GLU A 143 4.57 -8.55 11.51
N ARG A 144 5.79 -8.70 10.97
CA ARG A 144 6.87 -7.72 11.12
C ARG A 144 6.81 -6.60 10.07
N LYS A 145 6.16 -6.85 8.93
CA LYS A 145 6.09 -5.93 7.80
C LYS A 145 4.66 -5.78 7.32
N THR A 146 4.04 -4.66 7.67
CA THR A 146 2.65 -4.40 7.28
C THR A 146 2.48 -4.32 5.77
N GLY A 147 1.42 -4.97 5.30
CA GLY A 147 1.15 -5.25 3.91
C GLY A 147 0.97 -6.75 3.71
N PHE A 148 0.34 -7.12 2.61
CA PHE A 148 0.05 -8.50 2.27
C PHE A 148 0.57 -8.83 0.88
N LYS A 149 0.77 -10.13 0.65
CA LYS A 149 1.10 -10.71 -0.64
C LYS A 149 0.07 -11.73 -1.04
N ILE A 150 -0.07 -11.93 -2.34
CA ILE A 150 -0.86 -12.99 -2.92
C ILE A 150 0.07 -13.81 -3.80
N LEU A 151 0.17 -15.11 -3.53
CA LEU A 151 0.98 -16.05 -4.30
C LEU A 151 0.07 -16.98 -5.08
N ARG A 152 0.46 -17.31 -6.31
CA ARG A 152 -0.13 -18.41 -7.07
C ARG A 152 0.45 -19.72 -6.56
N LYS A 153 -0.38 -20.68 -6.16
CA LYS A 153 0.08 -21.95 -5.58
C LYS A 153 0.79 -22.87 -6.56
N SER A 154 0.44 -22.81 -7.85
CA SER A 154 0.98 -23.74 -8.84
C SER A 154 2.48 -23.57 -9.10
N ASP A 155 3.00 -22.35 -8.92
CA ASP A 155 4.38 -21.99 -9.25
C ASP A 155 5.05 -21.06 -8.21
N ASN A 156 4.36 -20.78 -7.09
CA ASN A 156 4.78 -19.85 -6.03
C ASN A 156 5.08 -18.42 -6.50
N THR A 157 4.56 -18.01 -7.67
CA THR A 157 4.74 -16.64 -8.16
C THR A 157 3.96 -15.66 -7.31
N THR A 158 4.61 -14.61 -6.81
CA THR A 158 3.91 -13.48 -6.18
C THR A 158 3.20 -12.67 -7.26
N ILE A 159 1.86 -12.69 -7.24
CA ILE A 159 1.02 -11.98 -8.22
C ILE A 159 0.60 -10.58 -7.72
N PHE A 160 0.65 -10.35 -6.42
CA PHE A 160 0.34 -9.06 -5.80
C PHE A 160 1.16 -8.89 -4.53
N ASP A 161 1.80 -7.73 -4.35
CA ASP A 161 2.62 -7.42 -3.18
C ASP A 161 2.43 -5.95 -2.79
N THR A 162 1.87 -5.72 -1.61
CA THR A 162 1.65 -4.36 -1.05
C THR A 162 2.70 -3.97 -0.03
N THR A 163 3.67 -4.83 0.26
CA THR A 163 4.76 -4.56 1.20
C THR A 163 5.83 -3.63 0.61
N GLY A 164 5.49 -2.91 -0.47
CA GLY A 164 6.33 -2.34 -1.52
C GLY A 164 7.29 -1.21 -1.15
N LEU A 165 7.92 -1.25 0.02
CA LEU A 165 9.20 -0.62 0.25
C LEU A 165 10.23 -1.74 0.38
N ARG A 166 10.91 -2.04 -0.73
CA ARG A 166 11.98 -3.04 -0.77
C ARG A 166 13.22 -2.41 -0.13
N ASN A 167 13.74 -3.02 0.93
CA ASN A 167 15.08 -2.72 1.46
C ASN A 167 16.14 -3.27 0.50
#